data_AF-A0A960MKI7-F1
#
_entry.id   AF-A0A960MKI7-F1
#
_cell.length_a   1.000
_cell.length_b   1.000
_cell.length_c   1.000
_cell.angle_alpha   90.00
_cell.angle_beta   90.00
_cell.angle_gamma   90.00
#
_symmetry.space_group_name_H-M   'P 1'
#
loop_
_entity.id
_entity.type
_entity.pdbx_description
1 polymer ?
#
loop_
_entity_poly.entity_id
_entity_poly.type
_entity_poly.pdbx_seq_one_letter_code
_entity_poly.pdbx_strand_id
1 'polypeptide(L)'
;MIGIAGASGAGKTTLARKLKNALGEKVTLLSQDSYYKDLSHLTREERARFNFDDPDSLDFELLEAHLKELKKGNSIDIPLYNFVTSTRESGTERIESKPTIIL
;
A
#
# COMPACT_ATOMS: atom_id res chain seq x y z
N MET A 1 -1.48 -5.21 -14.94
CA MET A 1 -1.04 -4.49 -13.74
C MET A 1 -0.32 -3.24 -14.19
N ILE A 2 -0.59 -2.11 -13.55
CA ILE A 2 0.00 -0.80 -13.85
C ILE A 2 0.70 -0.35 -12.56
N GLY A 3 1.99 0.02 -12.64
CA GLY A 3 2.72 0.59 -11.52
C GLY A 3 2.89 2.10 -11.69
N ILE A 4 2.60 2.88 -10.65
CA ILE A 4 2.78 4.34 -10.62
C ILE A 4 3.87 4.68 -9.60
N ALA A 5 5.09 4.88 -10.10
CA ALA A 5 6.25 5.24 -9.29
C ALA A 5 6.58 6.74 -9.37
N GLY A 6 7.30 7.25 -8.36
CA GLY A 6 7.76 8.64 -8.29
C GLY A 6 7.95 9.12 -6.85
N ALA A 7 8.57 10.28 -6.67
CA ALA A 7 8.81 10.87 -5.35
C ALA A 7 7.52 11.13 -4.56
N SER A 8 7.61 11.19 -3.23
CA SER A 8 6.50 11.65 -2.40
C SER A 8 6.05 13.06 -2.85
N GLY A 9 4.73 13.30 -2.86
CA GLY A 9 4.16 14.57 -3.34
C GLY A 9 4.12 14.76 -4.86
N ALA A 10 4.64 13.84 -5.68
CA ALA A 10 4.66 13.98 -7.15
C ALA A 10 3.27 13.81 -7.83
N GLY A 11 2.18 13.70 -7.06
CA GLY A 11 0.82 13.59 -7.60
C GLY A 11 0.39 12.16 -7.99
N LYS A 12 1.12 11.12 -7.59
CA LYS A 12 0.81 9.70 -7.86
C LYS A 12 -0.61 9.33 -7.45
N THR A 13 -1.00 9.67 -6.22
CA THR A 13 -2.34 9.42 -5.69
C THR A 13 -3.42 10.11 -6.51
N THR A 14 -3.14 11.33 -7.00
CA THR A 14 -4.05 12.07 -7.89
C THR A 14 -4.21 11.38 -9.23
N LEU A 15 -3.10 10.92 -9.84
CA LEU A 15 -3.12 10.16 -11.09
C LEU A 15 -3.89 8.85 -10.92
N ALA A 16 -3.60 8.10 -9.86
CA ALA A 16 -4.23 6.82 -9.58
C ALA A 16 -5.75 6.96 -9.37
N ARG A 17 -6.19 8.01 -8.67
CA ARG A 17 -7.62 8.35 -8.51
C ARG A 17 -8.27 8.73 -9.84
N LYS A 18 -7.60 9.55 -10.68
CA LYS A 18 -8.12 9.89 -12.01
C LYS A 18 -8.26 8.66 -12.91
N LEU A 19 -7.29 7.75 -12.88
CA LEU A 19 -7.35 6.48 -13.61
C LEU A 19 -8.49 5.59 -13.10
N LYS A 20 -8.66 5.47 -11.78
CA LYS A 20 -9.80 4.75 -11.19
C LYS A 20 -11.14 5.33 -11.65
N ASN A 21 -11.29 6.65 -11.67
CA ASN A 21 -12.51 7.30 -12.14
C ASN A 21 -12.76 7.08 -13.64
N ALA A 22 -11.72 7.10 -14.46
CA ALA A 22 -11.84 6.90 -15.91
C ALA A 22 -12.14 5.43 -16.28
N LEU A 23 -11.56 4.48 -15.55
CA LEU A 23 -11.70 3.04 -15.81
C LEU A 23 -12.86 2.39 -15.03
N GLY A 24 -13.44 3.12 -14.08
CA GLY A 24 -14.60 2.73 -13.28
C GLY A 24 -14.32 1.56 -12.34
N GLU A 25 -15.33 0.70 -12.16
CA GLU A 25 -15.28 -0.41 -11.20
C GLU A 25 -14.34 -1.55 -11.59
N LYS A 26 -13.66 -1.49 -12.73
CA LYS A 26 -12.75 -2.54 -13.22
C LYS A 26 -11.35 -2.48 -12.58
N VAL A 27 -11.11 -1.48 -11.72
CA VAL A 27 -9.79 -1.20 -11.15
C VAL A 27 -9.74 -1.42 -9.64
N THR A 28 -8.77 -2.22 -9.23
CA THR A 28 -8.27 -2.31 -7.85
C THR A 28 -7.12 -1.32 -7.70
N LEU A 29 -7.23 -0.41 -6.74
CA LEU A 29 -6.14 0.47 -6.35
C LEU A 29 -5.47 -0.12 -5.11
N LEU A 30 -4.16 -0.32 -5.16
CA LEU A 30 -3.38 -0.85 -4.06
C LEU A 30 -2.27 0.14 -3.73
N SER A 31 -2.26 0.70 -2.52
CA SER A 31 -1.17 1.58 -2.09
C SER A 31 -0.01 0.77 -1.52
N GLN A 32 1.22 1.00 -1.98
CA GLN A 32 2.41 0.43 -1.34
C GLN A 32 2.61 0.94 0.08
N ASP A 33 2.13 2.15 0.39
CA ASP A 33 2.28 2.73 1.72
C ASP A 33 1.55 1.93 2.81
N SER A 34 0.50 1.18 2.46
CA SER A 34 -0.19 0.27 3.39
C SER A 34 0.68 -0.91 3.85
N TYR A 35 1.83 -1.11 3.20
CA TYR A 35 2.75 -2.21 3.45
C TYR A 35 4.01 -1.78 4.21
N TYR A 36 4.11 -0.56 4.72
CA TYR A 36 5.17 -0.23 5.67
C TYR A 36 5.15 -1.20 6.85
N LYS A 37 6.34 -1.63 7.29
CA LYS A 37 6.50 -2.52 8.44
C LYS A 37 6.02 -1.83 9.72
N ASP A 38 5.52 -2.62 10.65
CA ASP A 38 5.09 -2.09 11.93
C ASP A 38 6.29 -1.74 12.82
N LEU A 39 6.41 -0.46 13.19
CA LEU A 39 7.47 0.03 14.06
C LEU A 39 7.03 0.13 15.53
N SER A 40 5.91 -0.50 15.91
CA SER A 40 5.39 -0.48 17.29
C SER A 40 6.40 -0.95 18.34
N HIS A 41 7.34 -1.80 17.92
CA HIS A 41 8.45 -2.32 18.72
C HIS A 41 9.57 -1.31 19.01
N LEU A 42 9.63 -0.21 18.26
CA LEU A 42 10.61 0.86 18.44
C LEU A 42 10.07 1.98 19.35
N THR A 43 10.98 2.68 20.02
CA THR A 43 10.68 3.93 20.75
C THR A 43 10.32 5.06 19.78
N ARG A 44 9.73 6.15 20.30
CA ARG A 44 9.35 7.30 19.48
C ARG A 44 10.56 7.96 18.81
N GLU A 45 11.66 8.06 19.53
CA GLU A 45 12.93 8.64 19.05
C GLU A 45 13.54 7.80 17.93
N GLU A 46 13.45 6.47 18.03
CA GLU A 46 13.91 5.55 16.99
C GLU A 46 13.04 5.63 15.74
N ARG A 47 11.71 5.66 15.89
CA ARG A 47 10.78 5.84 14.76
C ARG A 47 11.03 7.15 14.02
N ALA A 48 11.33 8.23 14.75
CA ALA A 48 11.60 9.54 14.14
C ALA A 48 12.88 9.56 13.27
N ARG A 49 13.78 8.59 13.46
CA ARG A 49 15.02 8.44 12.68
C ARG A 49 14.92 7.36 11.61
N PHE A 50 13.78 6.68 11.51
CA PHE A 50 13.59 5.58 10.59
C PHE A 50 13.54 6.10 9.14
N ASN A 51 14.28 5.44 8.25
CA ASN A 51 14.33 5.81 6.84
C ASN A 51 13.23 5.08 6.06
N PHE A 52 12.13 5.78 5.75
CA PHE A 52 11.03 5.23 4.95
C PHE A 52 11.32 5.16 3.45
N ASP A 53 12.42 5.78 2.97
CA ASP A 53 12.87 5.62 1.58
C ASP A 53 13.71 4.35 1.38
N ASP A 54 14.07 3.65 2.47
CA ASP A 54 14.75 2.36 2.40
C ASP A 54 13.78 1.27 1.94
N PRO A 55 14.11 0.45 0.92
CA PRO A 55 13.29 -0.69 0.54
C PRO A 55 12.92 -1.59 1.73
N ASP A 56 13.81 -1.78 2.71
CA ASP A 56 13.57 -2.64 3.85
C ASP A 56 12.48 -2.11 4.81
N SER A 57 12.04 -0.87 4.63
CA SER A 57 10.87 -0.31 5.34
C SER A 57 9.55 -0.97 4.94
N LEU A 58 9.49 -1.58 3.75
CA LEU A 58 8.31 -2.21 3.20
C LEU A 58 8.29 -3.72 3.47
N ASP A 59 7.10 -4.23 3.72
CA ASP A 59 6.80 -5.65 3.84
C ASP A 59 6.54 -6.24 2.44
N PHE A 60 7.62 -6.42 1.69
CA PHE A 60 7.54 -6.93 0.31
C PHE A 60 6.99 -8.35 0.23
N GLU A 61 7.21 -9.18 1.26
CA GLU A 61 6.66 -10.54 1.31
C GLU A 61 5.13 -10.51 1.35
N LEU A 62 4.55 -9.67 2.22
CA LEU A 62 3.10 -9.49 2.28
C LEU A 62 2.55 -8.86 0.99
N LEU A 63 3.23 -7.84 0.46
CA LEU A 63 2.84 -7.21 -0.80
C LEU A 63 2.83 -8.21 -1.96
N GLU A 64 3.86 -9.04 -2.09
CA GLU A 64 3.94 -10.06 -3.13
C GLU A 64 2.84 -11.11 -2.97
N ALA A 65 2.59 -11.58 -1.75
CA ALA A 65 1.52 -12.53 -1.45
C ALA A 65 0.15 -11.97 -1.87
N HIS A 66 -0.15 -10.73 -1.49
CA HIS A 66 -1.37 -10.04 -1.84
C HIS A 66 -1.53 -9.80 -3.36
N LEU A 67 -0.46 -9.41 -4.05
CA LEU A 67 -0.47 -9.26 -5.51
C LEU A 67 -0.72 -10.60 -6.22
N LYS A 68 -0.19 -11.71 -5.69
CA LYS A 68 -0.47 -13.06 -6.22
C LYS A 68 -1.94 -13.43 -6.04
N GLU A 69 -2.54 -13.15 -4.88
CA GLU A 69 -3.96 -13.43 -4.62
C GLU A 69 -4.88 -12.59 -5.51
N LEU A 70 -4.62 -11.28 -5.63
CA LEU A 70 -5.39 -10.42 -6.54
C LEU A 70 -5.30 -10.90 -8.00
N LYS A 71 -4.12 -11.35 -8.45
CA LYS A 71 -3.95 -11.93 -9.80
C LYS A 71 -4.75 -13.22 -10.00
N LYS A 72 -5.02 -13.98 -8.94
CA LYS A 72 -5.87 -15.18 -8.98
C LYS A 72 -7.37 -14.87 -8.95
N GLY A 73 -7.75 -13.60 -8.76
CA GLY A 73 -9.15 -13.22 -8.60
C GLY A 73 -9.61 -13.15 -7.14
N ASN A 74 -8.73 -13.36 -6.17
CA ASN A 74 -9.08 -13.38 -4.75
C ASN A 74 -8.92 -11.99 -4.13
N SER A 75 -9.96 -11.51 -3.45
CA SER A 75 -9.90 -10.28 -2.66
C SER A 75 -9.04 -10.49 -1.40
N ILE A 76 -8.36 -9.44 -0.97
CA ILE A 76 -7.33 -9.46 0.10
C ILE A 76 -7.70 -8.50 1.22
N ASP A 77 -7.05 -8.66 2.38
CA ASP A 77 -7.19 -7.77 3.52
C ASP A 77 -5.85 -7.12 3.82
N ILE A 78 -5.72 -5.83 3.51
CA ILE A 78 -4.46 -5.09 3.67
C ILE A 78 -4.37 -4.47 5.07
N PRO A 79 -3.16 -4.26 5.60
CA PRO A 79 -2.99 -3.58 6.88
C PRO A 79 -3.46 -2.12 6.82
N LEU A 80 -4.01 -1.63 7.92
CA LEU A 80 -4.21 -0.20 8.15
C LEU A 80 -2.92 0.40 8.70
N TYR A 81 -2.27 1.30 7.96
CA TYR A 81 -1.04 1.96 8.39
C TYR A 81 -1.29 3.40 8.81
N ASN A 82 -0.87 3.75 10.03
CA ASN A 82 -1.00 5.09 10.57
C ASN A 82 0.32 5.85 10.42
N PHE A 83 0.33 6.82 9.50
CA PHE A 83 1.51 7.65 9.21
C PHE A 83 1.89 8.60 10.34
N VAL A 84 0.97 8.94 11.25
CA VAL A 84 1.26 9.83 12.39
C VAL A 84 2.05 9.07 13.45
N THR A 85 1.68 7.82 13.72
CA THR A 85 2.34 6.98 14.74
C THR A 85 3.44 6.10 14.17
N SER A 86 3.51 5.98 12.84
CA SER A 86 4.40 5.07 12.10
C SER A 86 4.20 3.60 12.53
N THR A 87 2.95 3.18 12.67
CA THR A 87 2.59 1.83 13.14
C THR A 87 1.41 1.27 12.36
N ARG A 88 1.29 -0.05 12.36
CA ARG A 88 0.08 -0.72 11.87
C ARG A 88 -0.99 -0.67 12.96
N GLU A 89 -2.22 -0.38 12.57
CA GLU A 89 -3.38 -0.37 13.46
C GLU A 89 -3.99 -1.77 13.54
N SER A 90 -4.75 -2.02 14.61
CA SER A 90 -5.55 -3.25 14.72
C SER A 90 -6.68 -3.20 13.69
N GLY A 91 -6.58 -4.04 12.65
CA GLY A 91 -7.61 -4.18 11.63
C GLY A 91 -7.04 -4.22 10.22
N THR A 92 -7.91 -4.42 9.25
CA THR A 92 -7.57 -4.50 7.83
C THR A 92 -8.59 -3.76 6.98
N GLU A 93 -8.16 -3.30 5.81
CA GLU A 93 -9.05 -2.83 4.75
C GLU A 93 -9.22 -3.93 3.70
N ARG A 94 -10.48 -4.28 3.40
CA ARG A 94 -10.79 -5.26 2.36
C ARG A 94 -10.60 -4.61 0.99
N ILE A 95 -9.75 -5.22 0.17
CA ILE A 95 -9.51 -4.81 -1.21
C ILE A 95 -10.10 -5.85 -2.15
N GLU A 96 -11.13 -5.44 -2.89
CA GLU A 96 -11.78 -6.29 -3.86
C GLU A 96 -10.90 -6.54 -5.09
N SER A 97 -10.84 -7.79 -5.52
CA SER A 97 -10.13 -8.21 -6.72
C SER A 97 -10.89 -7.78 -7.99
N LYS A 98 -10.16 -7.18 -8.93
CA LYS A 98 -10.68 -6.67 -10.21
C LYS A 98 -9.69 -6.93 -11.34
N PRO A 99 -10.14 -6.90 -12.61
CA PRO A 99 -9.29 -7.25 -13.76
C PRO A 99 -8.01 -6.41 -13.88
N THR A 100 -8.05 -5.14 -13.44
CA THR A 100 -6.90 -4.24 -13.50
C THR A 100 -6.45 -3.84 -12.11
N ILE A 101 -5.19 -4.13 -11.77
CA ILE A 101 -4.54 -3.66 -10.55
C ILE A 101 -3.67 -2.45 -10.88
N ILE A 102 -3.87 -1.34 -10.16
CA ILE A 102 -2.98 -0.19 -10.11
C ILE A 102 -2.25 -0.23 -8.76
N LEU A 103 -0.92 -0.33 -8.82
CA LEU A 103 -0.01 -0.26 -7.69
C LEU A 103 0.65 1.12 -7.65
#